data_AF-A0A7C3IHG9-F1
#
_entry.id   AF-A0A7C3IHG9-F1
#
_cell.length_a   1.000
_cell.length_b   1.000
_cell.length_c   1.000
_cell.angle_alpha   90.00
_cell.angle_beta   90.00
_cell.angle_gamma   90.00
#
_symmetry.space_group_name_H-M   'P 1'
#
loop_
_entity.id
_entity.type
_entity.pdbx_description
1 polymer ?
#
loop_
_entity_poly.entity_id
_entity_poly.type
_entity_poly.pdbx_seq_one_letter_code
_entity_poly.pdbx_strand_id
1 'polypeptide(L)'
;DIMVGSEGSPPGDGYVYNTWLSDLAADSGMTPAELGTTIAKCYIDSYKGIYDVHQSVLDLAKVGNVAEAAGSFASAVIPHADSSAAELRTARENAQSYDQYEYKDLWDYAAKVNSVLSDQAVASAYNALISSISAAVIYNGYTGSSVSRSHGVSVYVPAPYDYQSSYEMLEFSRDYPAWAAWLKAQKQ
;
A
#
# COMPACT_ATOMS: atom_id res chain seq x y z
N ASP A 1 15.71 8.24 -5.99
CA ASP A 1 15.80 6.76 -6.02
C ASP A 1 14.46 6.14 -6.35
N ILE A 2 14.49 4.95 -6.95
CA ILE A 2 13.31 4.24 -7.44
C ILE A 2 13.29 2.85 -6.82
N MET A 3 12.13 2.40 -6.33
CA MET A 3 11.92 1.05 -5.83
C MET A 3 10.92 0.32 -6.73
N VAL A 4 11.18 -0.96 -6.98
CA VAL A 4 10.24 -1.88 -7.65
C VAL A 4 9.92 -2.98 -6.65
N GLY A 5 8.63 -3.24 -6.42
CA GLY A 5 8.23 -4.25 -5.43
C GLY A 5 6.76 -4.66 -5.54
N SER A 6 6.46 -5.83 -4.99
CA SER A 6 5.09 -6.28 -4.78
C SER A 6 4.66 -5.94 -3.35
N GLU A 7 3.38 -5.64 -3.16
CA GLU A 7 2.81 -5.37 -1.83
C GLU A 7 2.59 -6.66 -1.01
N GLY A 8 2.61 -7.80 -1.68
CA GLY A 8 2.44 -9.15 -1.15
C GLY A 8 3.56 -10.08 -1.60
N SER A 9 3.46 -11.38 -1.31
CA SER A 9 4.49 -12.35 -1.70
C SER A 9 4.42 -12.62 -3.21
N PRO A 10 5.53 -12.49 -3.95
CA PRO A 10 5.56 -12.91 -5.34
C PRO A 10 5.53 -14.45 -5.47
N PRO A 11 5.10 -15.01 -6.63
CA PRO A 11 5.28 -16.41 -6.93
C PRO A 11 6.77 -16.83 -6.92
N GLY A 12 7.03 -18.10 -6.65
CA GLY A 12 8.39 -18.65 -6.55
C GLY A 12 9.22 -18.56 -7.84
N ASP A 13 8.57 -18.43 -9.00
CA ASP A 13 9.22 -18.25 -10.30
C ASP A 13 9.95 -16.90 -10.40
N GLY A 14 9.54 -15.88 -9.63
CA GLY A 14 10.21 -14.59 -9.55
C GLY A 14 10.04 -13.69 -10.78
N TYR A 15 11.07 -12.90 -11.10
CA TYR A 15 11.06 -11.97 -12.24
C TYR A 15 11.49 -12.67 -13.54
N VAL A 16 10.95 -12.20 -14.68
CA VAL A 16 11.39 -12.60 -16.02
C VAL A 16 12.68 -11.89 -16.46
N TYR A 17 13.80 -12.23 -15.78
CA TYR A 17 15.11 -11.60 -15.95
C TYR A 17 15.56 -11.52 -17.41
N ASN A 18 15.38 -12.58 -18.19
CA ASN A 18 15.76 -12.63 -19.60
C ASN A 18 15.05 -11.56 -20.45
N THR A 19 13.82 -11.19 -20.10
CA THR A 19 13.03 -10.21 -20.86
C THR A 19 13.50 -8.79 -20.55
N TRP A 20 13.38 -8.34 -19.30
CA TRP A 20 13.68 -6.94 -18.97
C TRP A 20 15.19 -6.62 -19.03
N LEU A 21 16.09 -7.60 -18.84
CA LEU A 21 17.52 -7.39 -19.09
C LEU A 21 17.82 -7.25 -20.59
N SER A 22 17.07 -7.93 -21.46
CA SER A 22 17.21 -7.76 -22.91
C SER A 22 16.79 -6.35 -23.33
N ASP A 23 15.70 -5.84 -22.74
CA ASP A 23 15.23 -4.47 -23.00
C ASP A 23 16.27 -3.44 -22.53
N LEU A 24 16.84 -3.62 -21.33
CA LEU A 24 17.93 -2.76 -20.83
C LEU A 24 19.21 -2.85 -21.66
N ALA A 25 19.55 -4.03 -22.18
CA ALA A 25 20.71 -4.19 -23.06
C ALA A 25 20.51 -3.50 -24.42
N ALA A 26 19.28 -3.49 -24.93
CA ALA A 26 18.92 -2.80 -26.18
C ALA A 26 18.85 -1.27 -26.00
N ASP A 27 18.46 -0.81 -24.82
CA ASP A 27 18.42 0.61 -24.45
C ASP A 27 19.06 0.85 -23.07
N SER A 28 20.39 0.97 -23.07
CA SER A 28 21.15 1.30 -21.86
C SER A 28 20.93 2.74 -21.35
N GLY A 29 20.14 3.55 -22.07
CA GLY A 29 19.83 4.94 -21.72
C GLY A 29 18.60 5.09 -20.83
N MET A 30 17.87 3.99 -20.52
CA MET A 30 16.69 4.03 -19.65
C MET A 30 17.00 4.73 -18.33
N THR A 31 16.15 5.69 -17.97
CA THR A 31 16.14 6.26 -16.63
C THR A 31 15.75 5.19 -15.60
N PRO A 32 16.10 5.36 -14.31
CA PRO A 32 15.67 4.43 -13.26
C PRO A 32 14.15 4.20 -13.21
N ALA A 33 13.35 5.23 -13.53
CA ALA A 33 11.89 5.13 -13.56
C ALA A 33 11.38 4.31 -14.75
N GLU A 34 11.99 4.49 -15.93
CA GLU A 34 11.67 3.70 -17.12
C GLU A 34 12.06 2.23 -16.92
N LEU A 35 13.26 1.96 -16.42
CA LEU A 35 13.70 0.60 -16.10
C LEU A 35 12.78 -0.06 -15.08
N GLY A 36 12.43 0.64 -13.99
CA GLY A 36 11.52 0.11 -12.99
C GLY A 36 10.14 -0.22 -13.56
N THR A 37 9.62 0.66 -14.43
CA THR A 37 8.34 0.44 -15.13
C THR A 37 8.40 -0.74 -16.09
N THR A 38 9.52 -0.92 -16.81
CA THR A 38 9.75 -2.08 -17.68
C THR A 38 9.75 -3.37 -16.89
N ILE A 39 10.51 -3.44 -15.78
CA ILE A 39 10.55 -4.62 -14.89
C ILE A 39 9.13 -4.97 -14.42
N ALA A 40 8.37 -3.98 -13.94
CA ALA A 40 7.03 -4.20 -13.42
C ALA A 40 6.04 -4.67 -14.48
N LYS A 41 6.06 -4.07 -15.68
CA LYS A 41 5.22 -4.51 -16.81
C LYS A 41 5.54 -5.93 -17.25
N CYS A 42 6.81 -6.25 -17.45
CA CYS A 42 7.24 -7.60 -17.83
C CYS A 42 6.80 -8.64 -16.80
N TYR A 43 6.90 -8.32 -15.51
CA TYR A 43 6.43 -9.17 -14.42
C TYR A 43 4.91 -9.40 -14.48
N ILE A 44 4.11 -8.34 -14.60
CA ILE A 44 2.64 -8.50 -14.71
C ILE A 44 2.27 -9.32 -15.95
N ASP A 45 2.90 -9.02 -17.09
CA ASP A 45 2.62 -9.70 -18.35
C ASP A 45 2.96 -11.19 -18.29
N SER A 46 4.04 -11.58 -17.60
CA SER A 46 4.46 -12.99 -17.50
C SER A 46 3.49 -13.88 -16.72
N TYR A 47 2.67 -13.29 -15.85
CA TYR A 47 1.74 -14.03 -14.99
C TYR A 47 0.27 -13.92 -15.40
N LYS A 48 -0.05 -13.18 -16.46
CA LYS A 48 -1.43 -13.03 -16.97
C LYS A 48 -2.07 -14.38 -17.24
N GLY A 49 -3.17 -14.66 -16.54
CA GLY A 49 -3.92 -15.91 -16.68
C GLY A 49 -3.26 -17.12 -16.02
N ILE A 50 -2.19 -16.92 -15.23
CA ILE A 50 -1.47 -17.97 -14.51
C ILE A 50 -1.59 -17.76 -13.00
N TYR A 51 -1.17 -16.59 -12.51
CA TYR A 51 -1.22 -16.22 -11.10
C TYR A 51 -1.82 -14.83 -10.93
N ASP A 52 -2.48 -14.64 -9.80
CA ASP A 52 -2.93 -13.33 -9.37
C ASP A 52 -1.73 -12.60 -8.74
N VAL A 53 -1.23 -11.56 -9.41
CA VAL A 53 -0.04 -10.82 -8.98
C VAL A 53 -0.21 -9.32 -9.16
N HIS A 54 0.55 -8.56 -8.39
CA HIS A 54 0.61 -7.10 -8.42
C HIS A 54 2.05 -6.63 -8.23
N GLN A 55 2.37 -5.48 -8.81
CA GLN A 55 3.72 -4.92 -8.82
C GLN A 55 3.63 -3.40 -9.00
N SER A 56 4.40 -2.67 -8.21
CA SER A 56 4.47 -1.22 -8.26
C SER A 56 5.91 -0.71 -8.41
N VAL A 57 5.99 0.55 -8.84
CA VAL A 57 7.23 1.32 -8.97
C VAL A 57 7.03 2.62 -8.19
N LEU A 58 7.88 2.85 -7.21
CA LEU A 58 7.78 4.00 -6.31
C LEU A 58 8.93 4.98 -6.52
N ASP A 59 8.61 6.27 -6.52
CA ASP A 59 9.55 7.37 -6.33
C ASP A 59 9.85 7.54 -4.83
N LEU A 60 11.00 7.04 -4.39
CA LEU A 60 11.37 7.04 -2.97
C LEU A 60 11.52 8.46 -2.41
N ALA A 61 11.76 9.47 -3.25
CA ALA A 61 11.82 10.86 -2.79
C ALA A 61 10.46 11.38 -2.29
N LYS A 62 9.37 10.68 -2.60
CA LYS A 62 8.00 11.08 -2.25
C LYS A 62 7.35 10.21 -1.20
N VAL A 63 7.96 9.09 -0.82
CA VAL A 63 7.39 8.15 0.17
C VAL A 63 7.28 8.79 1.56
N GLY A 64 8.16 9.75 1.90
CA GLY A 64 8.02 10.55 3.12
C GLY A 64 6.69 11.29 3.22
N ASN A 65 6.19 11.84 2.10
CA ASN A 65 4.89 12.52 2.06
C ASN A 65 3.72 11.54 2.24
N VAL A 66 3.86 10.30 1.74
CA VAL A 66 2.87 9.23 1.96
C VAL A 66 2.80 8.86 3.43
N ALA A 67 3.95 8.73 4.08
CA ALA A 67 4.04 8.43 5.50
C ALA A 67 3.40 9.53 6.37
N GLU A 68 3.69 10.80 6.08
CA GLU A 68 3.07 11.95 6.75
C GLU A 68 1.54 11.99 6.57
N ALA A 69 1.08 11.79 5.34
CA ALA A 69 -0.34 11.77 5.04
C ALA A 69 -1.06 10.59 5.71
N ALA A 70 -0.41 9.43 5.82
CA ALA A 70 -0.94 8.28 6.54
C ALA A 70 -1.08 8.59 8.04
N GLY A 71 -0.07 9.20 8.66
CA GLY A 71 -0.15 9.66 10.05
C GLY A 71 -1.26 10.68 10.28
N SER A 72 -1.44 11.62 9.35
CA SER A 72 -2.53 12.61 9.39
C SER A 72 -3.91 11.95 9.25
N PHE A 73 -4.05 10.98 8.35
CA PHE A 73 -5.26 10.17 8.19
C PHE A 73 -5.59 9.40 9.48
N ALA A 74 -4.61 8.70 10.06
CA ALA A 74 -4.79 8.01 11.33
C ALA A 74 -5.22 8.96 12.46
N SER A 75 -4.63 10.16 12.54
CA SER A 75 -5.01 11.18 13.52
C SER A 75 -6.47 11.60 13.40
N ALA A 76 -6.98 11.73 12.17
CA ALA A 76 -8.38 12.07 11.91
C ALA A 76 -9.35 10.92 12.25
N VAL A 77 -8.91 9.67 12.15
CA VAL A 77 -9.75 8.48 12.39
C VAL A 77 -9.84 8.13 13.88
N ILE A 78 -8.78 8.34 14.67
CA ILE A 78 -8.72 8.00 16.10
C ILE A 78 -9.95 8.46 16.92
N PRO A 79 -10.47 9.71 16.77
CA PRO A 79 -11.64 10.16 17.52
C PRO A 79 -12.90 9.31 17.33
N HIS A 80 -12.98 8.54 16.24
CA HIS A 80 -14.12 7.69 15.91
C HIS A 80 -13.95 6.23 16.36
N ALA A 81 -12.81 5.88 16.98
CA ALA A 81 -12.45 4.50 17.32
C ALA A 81 -13.51 3.79 18.19
N ASP A 82 -14.09 4.50 19.16
CA ASP A 82 -15.14 3.96 20.03
C ASP A 82 -16.54 4.10 19.40
N SER A 83 -16.87 5.26 18.82
CA SER A 83 -18.22 5.55 18.33
C SER A 83 -18.58 4.82 17.03
N SER A 84 -17.59 4.41 16.24
CA SER A 84 -17.75 3.78 14.93
C SER A 84 -16.96 2.47 14.84
N ALA A 85 -16.82 1.78 15.98
CA ALA A 85 -16.02 0.58 16.12
C ALA A 85 -16.40 -0.54 15.13
N ALA A 86 -17.69 -0.81 14.94
CA ALA A 86 -18.19 -1.88 14.09
C ALA A 86 -17.96 -1.57 12.60
N GLU A 87 -18.17 -0.33 12.22
CA GLU A 87 -17.94 0.20 10.88
C GLU A 87 -16.45 0.17 10.52
N LEU A 88 -15.59 0.62 11.44
CA LEU A 88 -14.13 0.63 11.25
C LEU A 88 -13.54 -0.78 11.20
N ARG A 89 -14.08 -1.72 11.99
CA ARG A 89 -13.76 -3.16 11.85
C ARG A 89 -14.13 -3.66 10.46
N THR A 90 -15.34 -3.37 10.00
CA THR A 90 -15.81 -3.78 8.67
C THR A 90 -14.91 -3.21 7.57
N ALA A 91 -14.49 -1.95 7.69
CA ALA A 91 -13.54 -1.33 6.77
C ALA A 91 -12.18 -2.04 6.75
N ARG A 92 -11.62 -2.36 7.93
CA ARG A 92 -10.37 -3.14 8.06
C ARG A 92 -10.49 -4.51 7.40
N GLU A 93 -11.57 -5.24 7.67
CA GLU A 93 -11.76 -6.62 7.21
C GLU A 93 -11.96 -6.72 5.69
N ASN A 94 -12.58 -5.70 5.07
CA ASN A 94 -12.89 -5.70 3.63
C ASN A 94 -11.83 -5.03 2.75
N ALA A 95 -10.82 -4.38 3.36
CA ALA A 95 -9.71 -3.81 2.62
C ALA A 95 -8.86 -4.93 2.00
N GLN A 96 -8.41 -4.70 0.77
CA GLN A 96 -7.50 -5.56 0.02
C GLN A 96 -6.32 -5.96 0.89
N SER A 97 -6.11 -7.27 1.05
CA SER A 97 -4.99 -7.85 1.78
C SER A 97 -4.26 -8.85 0.91
N TYR A 98 -3.14 -9.36 1.43
CA TYR A 98 -2.25 -10.29 0.73
C TYR A 98 -2.06 -11.58 1.55
N ASP A 99 -0.99 -12.32 1.30
CA ASP A 99 -0.70 -13.61 1.95
C ASP A 99 -0.73 -13.53 3.48
N GLN A 100 -0.33 -12.39 4.03
CA GLN A 100 -0.53 -12.03 5.43
C GLN A 100 -1.66 -11.00 5.49
N TYR A 101 -2.74 -11.34 6.19
CA TYR A 101 -3.98 -10.55 6.22
C TYR A 101 -3.81 -9.18 6.86
N GLU A 102 -2.78 -9.01 7.68
CA GLU A 102 -2.36 -7.76 8.30
C GLU A 102 -1.72 -6.79 7.32
N TYR A 103 -1.20 -7.23 6.16
CA TYR A 103 -0.71 -6.30 5.13
C TYR A 103 -1.86 -5.98 4.20
N LYS A 104 -2.24 -4.71 4.20
CA LYS A 104 -3.38 -4.20 3.42
C LYS A 104 -2.92 -3.11 2.48
N ASP A 105 -3.57 -3.02 1.33
CA ASP A 105 -3.41 -1.88 0.43
C ASP A 105 -3.81 -0.60 1.17
N LEU A 106 -2.89 0.36 1.30
CA LEU A 106 -3.09 1.58 2.08
C LEU A 106 -4.22 2.44 1.51
N TRP A 107 -4.35 2.48 0.18
CA TRP A 107 -5.40 3.23 -0.50
C TRP A 107 -6.78 2.61 -0.24
N ASP A 108 -6.96 1.32 -0.55
CA ASP A 108 -8.25 0.63 -0.40
C ASP A 108 -8.68 0.66 1.07
N TYR A 109 -7.74 0.45 2.02
CA TYR A 109 -8.02 0.60 3.45
C TYR A 109 -8.55 2.00 3.79
N ALA A 110 -7.84 3.05 3.39
CA ALA A 110 -8.27 4.42 3.66
C ALA A 110 -9.61 4.75 2.99
N ALA A 111 -9.85 4.24 1.78
CA ALA A 111 -11.11 4.40 1.07
C ALA A 111 -12.28 3.71 1.80
N LYS A 112 -12.08 2.49 2.33
CA LYS A 112 -13.11 1.81 3.14
C LYS A 112 -13.41 2.60 4.41
N VAL A 113 -12.40 3.07 5.13
CA VAL A 113 -12.58 3.86 6.35
C VAL A 113 -13.32 5.17 6.04
N ASN A 114 -12.92 5.89 4.98
CA ASN A 114 -13.61 7.11 4.57
C ASN A 114 -15.07 6.86 4.13
N SER A 115 -15.37 5.70 3.54
CA SER A 115 -16.74 5.36 3.12
C SER A 115 -17.71 5.11 4.28
N VAL A 116 -17.18 4.75 5.47
CA VAL A 116 -18.00 4.46 6.64
C VAL A 116 -18.03 5.58 7.67
N LEU A 117 -17.14 6.58 7.55
CA LEU A 117 -17.11 7.75 8.41
C LEU A 117 -17.64 8.98 7.68
N SER A 118 -18.73 9.56 8.18
CA SER A 118 -19.27 10.84 7.69
C SER A 118 -18.63 12.03 8.41
N ASP A 119 -17.31 12.18 8.30
CA ASP A 119 -16.53 13.26 8.91
C ASP A 119 -15.66 14.00 7.89
N GLN A 120 -15.72 15.34 7.91
CA GLN A 120 -15.02 16.17 6.93
C GLN A 120 -13.50 16.15 7.12
N ALA A 121 -13.00 16.04 8.35
CA ALA A 121 -11.57 15.95 8.62
C ALA A 121 -11.01 14.62 8.12
N VAL A 122 -11.75 13.52 8.30
CA VAL A 122 -11.40 12.21 7.73
C VAL A 122 -11.38 12.28 6.20
N ALA A 123 -12.40 12.87 5.57
CA ALA A 123 -12.45 13.02 4.11
C ALA A 123 -11.31 13.87 3.56
N SER A 124 -10.96 14.97 4.22
CA SER A 124 -9.83 15.82 3.85
C SER A 124 -8.49 15.09 3.99
N ALA A 125 -8.28 14.33 5.08
CA ALA A 125 -7.05 13.58 5.30
C ALA A 125 -6.94 12.38 4.32
N TYR A 126 -8.05 11.70 4.03
CA TYR A 126 -8.13 10.69 2.97
C TYR A 126 -7.70 11.29 1.63
N ASN A 127 -8.25 12.46 1.27
CA ASN A 127 -7.92 13.17 0.03
C ASN A 127 -6.44 13.54 -0.10
N ALA A 128 -5.81 13.94 1.00
CA ALA A 128 -4.37 14.18 1.04
C ALA A 128 -3.57 12.88 0.88
N LEU A 129 -3.99 11.80 1.55
CA LEU A 129 -3.34 10.50 1.48
C LEU A 129 -3.34 9.94 0.06
N ILE A 130 -4.48 9.80 -0.60
CA ILE A 130 -4.48 9.22 -1.95
C ILE A 130 -3.77 10.12 -2.97
N SER A 131 -3.80 11.44 -2.78
CA SER A 131 -2.99 12.37 -3.60
C SER A 131 -1.48 12.12 -3.42
N SER A 132 -1.03 11.88 -2.20
CA SER A 132 0.38 11.56 -1.92
C SER A 132 0.80 10.21 -2.51
N ILE A 133 -0.08 9.19 -2.45
CA ILE A 133 0.17 7.87 -3.05
C ILE A 133 0.25 8.02 -4.57
N SER A 134 -0.70 8.70 -5.21
CA SER A 134 -0.65 8.97 -6.65
C SER A 134 0.61 9.70 -7.10
N ALA A 135 1.15 10.58 -6.27
CA ALA A 135 2.39 11.29 -6.59
C ALA A 135 3.63 10.39 -6.47
N ALA A 136 3.64 9.45 -5.52
CA ALA A 136 4.76 8.55 -5.24
C ALA A 136 4.77 7.30 -6.13
N VAL A 137 3.61 6.79 -6.55
CA VAL A 137 3.48 5.60 -7.41
C VAL A 137 3.67 6.01 -8.87
N ILE A 138 4.82 5.66 -9.45
CA ILE A 138 5.14 5.88 -10.87
C ILE A 138 4.34 4.91 -11.75
N TYR A 139 4.26 3.65 -11.32
CA TYR A 139 3.53 2.59 -12.00
C TYR A 139 2.92 1.66 -10.96
N ASN A 140 1.71 1.19 -11.23
CA ASN A 140 1.06 0.11 -10.50
C ASN A 140 0.34 -0.77 -11.52
N GLY A 141 0.55 -2.08 -11.43
CA GLY A 141 -0.07 -3.06 -12.30
C GLY A 141 -0.48 -4.30 -11.51
N TYR A 142 -1.53 -4.96 -11.99
CA TYR A 142 -1.98 -6.23 -11.45
C TYR A 142 -2.55 -7.12 -12.57
N THR A 143 -2.60 -8.42 -12.32
CA THR A 143 -3.42 -9.38 -13.06
C THR A 143 -4.07 -10.32 -12.06
N GLY A 144 -5.31 -10.75 -12.32
CA GLY A 144 -6.10 -11.52 -11.37
C GLY A 144 -7.08 -10.68 -10.54
N SER A 145 -8.22 -11.28 -10.18
CA SER A 145 -9.30 -10.57 -9.48
C SER A 145 -9.04 -10.42 -7.99
N SER A 146 -8.27 -11.33 -7.39
CA SER A 146 -8.00 -11.31 -5.94
C SER A 146 -7.11 -10.14 -5.50
N VAL A 147 -6.35 -9.55 -6.42
CA VAL A 147 -5.44 -8.41 -6.20
C VAL A 147 -5.87 -7.14 -6.92
N SER A 148 -7.10 -7.12 -7.45
CA SER A 148 -7.60 -6.04 -8.33
C SER A 148 -7.78 -4.68 -7.66
N ARG A 149 -7.70 -4.60 -6.33
CA ARG A 149 -7.75 -3.35 -5.56
C ARG A 149 -6.38 -2.96 -5.00
N SER A 150 -5.29 -3.42 -5.61
CA SER A 150 -3.93 -3.03 -5.29
C SER A 150 -3.59 -1.70 -5.95
N HIS A 151 -3.01 -0.77 -5.19
CA HIS A 151 -2.65 0.59 -5.58
C HIS A 151 -1.16 0.87 -5.37
N GLY A 152 -0.38 -0.13 -4.94
CA GLY A 152 1.08 -0.14 -5.01
C GLY A 152 1.81 0.15 -3.72
N VAL A 153 1.11 0.37 -2.61
CA VAL A 153 1.70 0.58 -1.27
C VAL A 153 0.88 -0.15 -0.21
N SER A 154 1.43 -1.23 0.35
CA SER A 154 0.85 -1.88 1.52
C SER A 154 1.23 -1.20 2.82
N VAL A 155 0.42 -1.45 3.84
CA VAL A 155 0.63 -1.00 5.21
C VAL A 155 0.16 -2.08 6.20
N TYR A 156 0.79 -2.12 7.37
CA TYR A 156 0.42 -3.02 8.45
C TYR A 156 -0.84 -2.52 9.17
N VAL A 157 -1.90 -3.33 9.14
CA VAL A 157 -3.21 -3.12 9.78
C VAL A 157 -3.72 -4.49 10.30
N PRO A 158 -3.19 -4.97 11.43
CA PRO A 158 -3.58 -6.24 12.01
C PRO A 158 -4.97 -6.18 12.66
N ALA A 159 -5.52 -7.34 13.01
CA ALA A 159 -6.57 -7.38 14.03
C ALA A 159 -6.01 -6.88 15.38
N PRO A 160 -6.82 -6.27 16.26
CA PRO A 160 -6.31 -5.73 17.52
C PRO A 160 -5.55 -6.72 18.40
N TYR A 161 -5.90 -8.02 18.36
CA TYR A 161 -5.19 -9.06 19.14
C TYR A 161 -3.86 -9.51 18.52
N ASP A 162 -3.61 -9.20 17.23
CA ASP A 162 -2.39 -9.57 16.50
C ASP A 162 -1.38 -8.42 16.44
N TYR A 163 -1.66 -7.31 17.11
CA TYR A 163 -0.78 -6.15 17.10
C TYR A 163 0.61 -6.47 17.68
N GLN A 164 1.63 -6.29 16.86
CA GLN A 164 3.03 -6.48 17.24
C GLN A 164 3.62 -5.16 17.74
N SER A 165 3.98 -5.09 19.02
CA SER A 165 4.58 -3.88 19.62
C SER A 165 5.92 -3.48 19.00
N SER A 166 6.62 -4.42 18.34
CA SER A 166 7.82 -4.14 17.57
C SER A 166 7.58 -3.19 16.40
N TYR A 167 6.33 -3.08 15.93
CA TYR A 167 5.96 -2.12 14.89
C TYR A 167 6.24 -0.65 15.31
N GLU A 168 6.22 -0.36 16.61
CA GLU A 168 6.52 0.97 17.17
C GLU A 168 8.01 1.33 17.05
N MET A 169 8.88 0.36 16.77
CA MET A 169 10.33 0.59 16.58
C MET A 169 10.69 1.04 15.15
N LEU A 170 9.76 0.89 14.20
CA LEU A 170 9.97 1.33 12.82
C LEU A 170 10.05 2.85 12.74
N GLU A 171 10.89 3.38 11.86
CA GLU A 171 11.01 4.82 11.61
C GLU A 171 9.66 5.45 11.26
N PHE A 172 8.86 4.79 10.41
CA PHE A 172 7.49 5.22 10.10
C PHE A 172 6.65 5.46 11.36
N SER A 173 6.63 4.52 12.30
CA SER A 173 5.87 4.64 13.55
C SER A 173 6.46 5.67 14.51
N ARG A 174 7.77 5.91 14.47
CA ARG A 174 8.44 6.88 15.35
C ARG A 174 8.21 8.32 14.88
N ASP A 175 8.27 8.55 13.58
CA ASP A 175 8.09 9.87 12.97
C ASP A 175 6.61 10.24 12.84
N TYR A 176 5.74 9.24 12.63
CA TYR A 176 4.29 9.40 12.49
C TYR A 176 3.52 8.51 13.49
N PRO A 177 3.63 8.80 14.80
CA PRO A 177 3.13 7.94 15.88
C PRO A 177 1.61 7.76 15.89
N ALA A 178 0.87 8.66 15.22
CA ALA A 178 -0.57 8.55 15.07
C ALA A 178 -0.99 7.26 14.35
N TRP A 179 -0.19 6.74 13.41
CA TRP A 179 -0.52 5.48 12.76
C TRP A 179 -0.53 4.32 13.75
N ALA A 180 0.55 4.16 14.52
CA ALA A 180 0.62 3.14 15.57
C ALA A 180 -0.43 3.35 16.67
N ALA A 181 -0.73 4.60 17.04
CA ALA A 181 -1.79 4.92 17.99
C ALA A 181 -3.17 4.50 17.47
N TRP A 182 -3.46 4.73 16.19
CA TRP A 182 -4.69 4.27 15.54
C TRP A 182 -4.79 2.75 15.56
N LEU A 183 -3.73 2.03 15.18
CA LEU A 183 -3.73 0.56 15.20
C LEU A 183 -4.09 0.00 16.59
N LYS A 184 -3.60 0.64 17.67
CA LYS A 184 -3.90 0.29 19.06
C LYS A 184 -5.30 0.71 19.53
N ALA A 185 -5.87 1.76 18.94
CA ALA A 185 -7.20 2.25 19.27
C ALA A 185 -8.33 1.40 18.66
N GLN A 186 -8.02 0.62 17.61
CA GLN A 186 -8.99 -0.24 16.93
C GLN A 186 -9.69 -1.22 17.87
N LYS A 187 -10.97 -1.47 17.60
CA LYS A 187 -11.82 -2.41 18.35
C LYS A 187 -12.08 -3.70 17.59
N GLN A 188 -12.48 -4.70 18.37
CA GLN A 188 -12.95 -6.00 17.89
C GLN A 188 -14.35 -5.97 17.34
#